data_AF-A0A4R2CV02-F1
#
_entry.id   AF-A0A4R2CV02-F1
#
_cell.length_a   1.000
_cell.length_b   1.000
_cell.length_c   1.000
_cell.angle_alpha   90.00
_cell.angle_beta   90.00
_cell.angle_gamma   90.00
#
_symmetry.space_group_name_H-M   'P 1'
#
loop_
_entity.id
_entity.type
_entity.pdbx_description
1 polymer ?
#
loop_
_entity_poly.entity_id
_entity_poly.type
_entity_poly.pdbx_seq_one_letter_code
_entity_poly.pdbx_strand_id
1 'polypeptide(L)' 'MKRIDLLARLKAVEGDDLYRGKRIGSLSAYMSDEQLEKHICALEDRLHADRPRSD' A
#
# COMPACT_ATOMS: atom_id res chain seq x y z
N MET A 1 -11.27 8.61 -5.88
CA MET A 1 -10.31 7.94 -6.80
C MET A 1 -10.99 6.75 -7.47
N LYS A 2 -10.56 6.30 -8.65
CA LYS A 2 -11.05 5.03 -9.21
C LYS A 2 -10.25 3.87 -8.57
N ARG A 3 -10.89 2.71 -8.39
CA ARG A 3 -10.26 1.51 -7.79
C ARG A 3 -8.95 1.10 -8.48
N ILE A 4 -8.86 1.31 -9.80
CA ILE A 4 -7.64 1.09 -10.59
C ILE A 4 -6.46 1.93 -10.10
N ASP A 5 -6.68 3.19 -9.75
CA ASP A 5 -5.62 4.08 -9.24
C ASP A 5 -5.13 3.62 -7.86
N LEU A 6 -6.06 3.17 -7.01
CA LEU A 6 -5.73 2.61 -5.69
C LEU A 6 -4.89 1.34 -5.83
N LEU A 7 -5.26 0.43 -6.74
CA LEU A 7 -4.49 -0.79 -6.99
C LEU A 7 -3.10 -0.48 -7.59
N ALA A 8 -2.98 0.54 -8.43
CA ALA A 8 -1.70 0.98 -8.97
C ALA A 8 -0.78 1.54 -7.88
N ARG A 9 -1.29 2.40 -6.99
CA ARG A 9 -0.53 2.91 -5.82
C ARG A 9 -0.11 1.78 -4.89
N LEU A 10 -1.04 0.88 -4.60
CA LEU A 10 -0.78 -0.27 -3.73
C LEU A 10 0.29 -1.21 -4.31
N LYS A 11 0.30 -1.42 -5.63
CA LYS A 11 1.35 -2.18 -6.32
C LYS A 11 2.71 -1.48 -6.28
N ALA A 12 2.73 -0.15 -6.34
CA ALA A 12 3.97 0.62 -6.19
C ALA A 12 4.58 0.44 -4.79
N VAL A 13 3.73 0.39 -3.75
CA VAL A 13 4.16 0.09 -2.38
C VAL A 13 4.57 -1.38 -2.21
N GLU A 14 3.96 -2.33 -2.93
CA GLU A 14 4.38 -3.75 -2.93
C GLU A 14 5.80 -3.96 -3.47
N GLY A 15 6.22 -3.12 -4.44
CA GLY A 15 7.57 -3.15 -5.00
C GLY A 15 8.65 -2.63 -4.04
N ASP A 16 8.25 -1.92 -2.98
CA ASP A 16 9.13 -1.50 -1.90
C ASP A 16 9.27 -2.66 -0.89
N ASP A 17 10.51 -3.04 -0.55
CA ASP A 17 10.95 -4.32 0.06
C ASP A 17 10.19 -4.75 1.35
N LEU A 18 9.44 -3.82 1.96
CA LEU A 18 8.61 -4.01 3.15
C LEU A 18 7.41 -4.96 2.95
N TYR A 19 6.98 -5.22 1.71
CA TYR A 19 5.82 -6.07 1.42
C TYR A 19 6.15 -7.48 0.93
N ARG A 20 7.31 -8.01 1.33
CA ARG A 20 7.89 -9.27 0.84
C ARG A 20 7.11 -10.58 1.08
N GLY A 21 5.82 -10.58 1.45
CA GLY A 21 5.16 -11.86 1.72
C GLY A 21 3.66 -11.93 1.92
N LYS A 22 2.91 -10.82 1.89
CA LYS A 22 1.44 -10.91 1.96
C LYS A 22 0.87 -10.51 0.62
N ARG A 23 0.17 -11.45 -0.04
CA ARG A 23 -0.55 -11.22 -1.31
C ARG A 23 -1.55 -10.08 -1.11
N ILE A 24 -1.12 -8.86 -1.42
CA ILE A 24 -1.96 -7.67 -1.41
C ILE A 24 -3.15 -7.86 -2.34
N GLY A 25 -2.93 -8.46 -3.51
CA GLY A 25 -3.99 -8.74 -4.48
C GLY A 25 -5.14 -9.56 -3.90
N SER A 26 -4.88 -10.40 -2.89
CA SER A 26 -5.93 -11.14 -2.19
C SER A 26 -6.64 -10.28 -1.16
N LEU A 27 -5.93 -9.42 -0.42
CA LEU A 27 -6.52 -8.50 0.57
C LEU A 27 -7.37 -7.40 -0.09
N SER A 28 -6.88 -6.83 -1.19
CA SER A 28 -7.57 -5.77 -1.93
C SER A 28 -8.84 -6.26 -2.63
N ALA A 29 -8.94 -7.56 -2.92
CA ALA A 29 -10.15 -8.16 -3.49
C ALA A 29 -11.34 -8.14 -2.52
N TYR A 30 -11.09 -8.18 -1.21
CA TYR A 30 -12.14 -8.16 -0.17
C TYR A 30 -12.36 -6.78 0.46
N MET A 31 -11.58 -5.76 0.07
CA MET A 31 -11.70 -4.41 0.60
C MET A 31 -12.62 -3.53 -0.26
N SER A 32 -13.47 -2.75 0.40
CA SER A 32 -14.16 -1.61 -0.22
C SER A 32 -13.14 -0.52 -0.62
N ASP A 33 -13.51 0.36 -1.55
CA ASP A 33 -12.59 1.40 -2.05
C ASP A 33 -12.05 2.31 -0.93
N GLU A 34 -12.87 2.68 0.05
CA GLU A 34 -12.44 3.45 1.22
C GLU A 34 -11.47 2.70 2.13
N GLN A 35 -11.66 1.38 2.30
CA GLN A 35 -10.76 0.55 3.10
C GLN A 35 -9.42 0.37 2.40
N LEU A 36 -9.46 0.20 1.07
CA LEU A 36 -8.28 0.10 0.23
C LEU A 36 -7.45 1.40 0.32
N GLU A 37 -8.11 2.56 0.23
CA GLU A 37 -7.46 3.87 0.34
C GLU A 37 -6.81 4.08 1.72
N LYS A 38 -7.53 3.80 2.81
CA LYS A 38 -6.96 3.87 4.17
C LYS A 38 -5.77 2.92 4.36
N HIS A 39 -5.86 1.71 3.81
CA HIS A 39 -4.78 0.72 3.89
C HIS A 39 -3.54 1.20 3.14
N ILE A 40 -3.72 1.78 1.94
CA ILE A 40 -2.62 2.36 1.16
C ILE A 40 -1.96 3.52 1.93
N CYS A 41 -2.74 4.49 2.44
CA CYS A 41 -2.18 5.60 3.22
C CYS A 41 -1.40 5.12 4.44
N ALA A 42 -1.95 4.16 5.20
CA ALA A 42 -1.25 3.62 6.37
C ALA A 42 0.06 2.90 5.99
N LEU A 43 0.14 2.33 4.80
CA LEU A 43 1.36 1.70 4.31
C LEU A 43 2.38 2.72 3.82
N GLU A 44 1.95 3.74 3.10
CA GLU A 44 2.80 4.86 2.68
C GLU A 44 3.38 5.56 3.92
N ASP A 45 2.58 5.83 4.96
CA ASP A 45 3.06 6.39 6.23
C ASP A 45 4.13 5.51 6.88
N ARG A 46 3.93 4.18 6.89
CA ARG A 46 4.93 3.25 7.42
C ARG A 46 6.18 3.21 6.56
N LEU A 47 6.05 3.26 5.24
CA LEU A 47 7.18 3.34 4.30
C LEU A 47 8.02 4.61 4.55
N HIS A 48 7.35 5.74 4.74
CA HIS A 48 7.97 7.01 5.04
C HIS A 48 8.59 7.05 6.45
N ALA A 49 7.97 6.38 7.42
CA ALA A 49 8.50 6.26 8.77
C ALA A 49 9.69 5.29 8.87
N ASP A 50 9.73 4.23 8.04
CA ASP A 50 10.81 3.24 8.00
C ASP A 50 11.99 3.69 7.12
N ARG A 51 11.84 4.74 6.29
CA ARG A 51 12.99 5.46 5.76
C ARG A 51 13.67 6.16 6.94
N PRO A 52 14.82 5.67 7.44
CA PRO A 52 15.57 6.48 8.39
C PRO A 52 15.89 7.77 7.67
N ARG A 53 15.56 8.88 8.33
CA ARG A 53 16.04 10.22 8.00
C ARG A 53 17.55 10.06 7.73
N SER A 54 17.92 9.98 6.46
CA SER A 54 19.33 10.00 6.08
C SER A 54 19.73 11.44 6.29
N ASP A 55 20.43 11.64 7.40
CA ASP A 55 21.13 12.87 7.78
C ASP A 55 22.01 13.39 6.64
#